data_AF-W0I7K8-F1
#
_entry.id   AF-W0I7K8-F1
#
_cell.length_a   1.000
_cell.length_b   1.000
_cell.length_c   1.000
_cell.angle_alpha   90.00
_cell.angle_beta   90.00
_cell.angle_gamma   90.00
#
_symmetry.space_group_name_H-M   'P 1'
#
loop_
_entity.id
_entity.type
_entity.pdbx_description
1 polymer ?
#
loop_
_entity_poly.entity_id
_entity_poly.type
_entity_poly.pdbx_seq_one_letter_code
_entity_poly.pdbx_strand_id
1 'polypeptide(L)'
;MAQEHQEYIQTKVNPIIENLVTQVLLDRPEAPVPFMVKWLVKHAAGSQSPLLACASEAEQLRAEISALQAEVEQLQTQLDSKRSAAGAAAAEEPGEAGAGK
;
A
#
# COMPACT_ATOMS: atom_id res chain seq x y z
N MET A 1 -6.61 -11.56 -45.59
CA MET A 1 -6.13 -10.19 -45.28
C MET A 1 -7.25 -9.29 -44.74
N ALA A 2 -8.04 -8.59 -45.57
CA ALA A 2 -9.05 -7.64 -45.06
C ALA A 2 -10.20 -8.30 -44.27
N GLN A 3 -10.64 -9.48 -44.70
CA GLN A 3 -11.77 -10.19 -44.11
C GLN A 3 -11.44 -10.82 -42.74
N GLU A 4 -10.23 -11.35 -42.58
CA GLU A 4 -9.73 -11.88 -41.30
C GLU A 4 -9.57 -10.77 -40.25
N HIS A 5 -9.09 -9.59 -40.66
CA HIS A 5 -9.01 -8.44 -39.76
C HIS A 5 -10.41 -7.98 -39.31
N GLN A 6 -11.36 -7.96 -40.23
CA GLN A 6 -12.73 -7.56 -39.93
C GLN A 6 -13.43 -8.57 -39.00
N GLU A 7 -13.19 -9.85 -39.21
CA GLU A 7 -13.66 -10.93 -38.35
C GLU A 7 -13.00 -10.87 -36.96
N TYR A 8 -11.71 -10.56 -36.88
CA TYR A 8 -11.03 -10.34 -35.60
C TYR A 8 -11.61 -9.14 -34.83
N ILE A 9 -11.86 -8.02 -35.53
CA ILE A 9 -12.48 -6.85 -34.93
C ILE A 9 -13.85 -7.22 -34.36
N GLN A 10 -14.70 -7.87 -35.14
CA GLN A 10 -16.06 -8.20 -34.72
C GLN A 10 -16.10 -9.24 -33.60
N THR A 11 -15.28 -10.28 -33.68
CA THR A 11 -15.38 -11.42 -32.76
C THR A 11 -14.53 -11.27 -31.50
N LYS A 12 -13.46 -10.45 -31.53
CA LYS A 12 -12.51 -10.29 -30.42
C LYS A 12 -12.49 -8.89 -29.84
N VAL A 13 -12.48 -7.85 -30.68
CA VAL A 13 -12.30 -6.46 -30.23
C VAL A 13 -13.61 -5.82 -29.78
N ASN A 14 -14.65 -5.86 -30.62
CA ASN A 14 -15.94 -5.22 -30.33
C ASN A 14 -16.55 -5.67 -28.99
N PRO A 15 -16.57 -6.97 -28.63
CA PRO A 15 -17.16 -7.39 -27.36
C PRO A 15 -16.47 -6.79 -26.14
N ILE A 16 -15.17 -6.51 -26.22
CA ILE A 16 -14.40 -5.89 -25.13
C ILE A 16 -14.74 -4.40 -25.05
N ILE A 17 -14.75 -3.72 -26.20
CA ILE A 17 -15.02 -2.28 -26.28
C ILE A 17 -16.46 -1.96 -25.90
N GLU A 18 -17.45 -2.73 -26.35
CA GLU A 18 -18.86 -2.53 -26.03
C GLU A 18 -19.11 -2.64 -24.52
N ASN A 19 -18.54 -3.66 -23.88
CA ASN A 19 -18.63 -3.83 -22.43
C ASN A 19 -17.96 -2.67 -21.67
N LEU A 20 -16.79 -2.24 -22.12
CA LEU A 20 -16.08 -1.10 -21.52
C LEU A 20 -16.89 0.18 -21.63
N VAL A 21 -17.38 0.50 -22.82
CA VAL A 21 -18.16 1.72 -23.09
C VAL A 21 -19.46 1.71 -22.29
N THR A 22 -20.14 0.56 -22.21
CA THR A 22 -21.34 0.40 -21.37
C THR A 22 -21.04 0.78 -19.92
N GLN A 23 -19.92 0.31 -19.36
CA GLN A 23 -19.54 0.61 -17.98
C GLN A 23 -19.17 2.08 -17.77
N VAL A 24 -18.48 2.72 -18.72
CA VAL A 24 -18.20 4.16 -18.67
C VAL A 24 -19.49 4.99 -18.66
N LEU A 25 -20.48 4.59 -19.46
CA LEU A 25 -21.77 5.30 -19.55
C LEU A 25 -22.64 5.13 -18.30
N LEU A 26 -22.51 3.99 -17.61
CA LEU A 26 -23.20 3.71 -16.35
C LEU A 26 -22.60 4.52 -15.19
N ASP A 27 -21.28 4.42 -15.00
CA ASP A 27 -20.61 5.00 -13.84
C ASP A 27 -20.35 6.50 -14.01
N ARG A 28 -20.37 7.00 -15.25
CA ARG A 28 -20.08 8.40 -15.62
C ARG A 28 -18.90 9.00 -14.84
N PRO A 29 -17.72 8.35 -14.87
CA PRO A 29 -16.57 8.82 -14.13
C PRO A 29 -16.14 10.20 -14.63
N GLU A 30 -15.75 11.07 -13.70
CA GLU A 30 -15.20 12.40 -14.02
C GLU A 30 -13.94 12.31 -14.90
N ALA A 31 -13.14 11.26 -14.69
CA ALA A 31 -11.98 10.94 -15.50
C ALA A 31 -12.18 9.61 -16.25
N PRO A 32 -12.68 9.62 -17.50
CA PRO A 32 -13.02 8.40 -18.23
C PRO A 32 -11.79 7.56 -18.62
N VAL A 33 -10.69 8.19 -19.02
CA VAL A 33 -9.48 7.47 -19.46
C VAL A 33 -8.87 6.62 -18.32
N PRO A 34 -8.61 7.16 -17.11
CA PRO A 34 -8.14 6.35 -15.98
C PRO A 34 -9.09 5.20 -15.62
N PHE A 35 -10.40 5.44 -15.67
CA PHE A 35 -11.41 4.41 -15.44
C PHE A 35 -11.32 3.28 -16.46
N MET A 36 -11.24 3.61 -17.75
CA MET A 36 -11.16 2.65 -18.84
C MET A 36 -9.92 1.74 -18.72
N VAL A 37 -8.77 2.33 -18.38
CA VAL A 37 -7.53 1.57 -18.17
C VAL A 37 -7.69 0.59 -17.01
N LYS A 38 -8.21 1.04 -15.86
CA LYS A 38 -8.46 0.17 -14.70
C LYS A 38 -9.45 -0.95 -15.04
N TRP A 39 -10.50 -0.65 -15.78
CA TRP A 39 -11.52 -1.60 -16.19
C TRP A 39 -10.94 -2.71 -17.09
N LEU A 40 -10.18 -2.32 -18.12
CA LEU A 40 -9.52 -3.25 -19.04
C LEU A 40 -8.55 -4.18 -18.30
N VAL A 41 -7.77 -3.60 -17.39
CA VAL A 41 -6.81 -4.31 -16.56
C VAL A 41 -7.49 -5.34 -15.66
N LYS A 42 -8.67 -5.02 -15.10
CA LYS A 42 -9.47 -5.94 -14.28
C LYS A 42 -10.12 -7.09 -15.08
N HIS A 43 -10.47 -6.85 -16.35
CA HIS A 43 -11.22 -7.80 -17.19
C HIS A 43 -10.35 -8.56 -18.20
N ALA A 44 -9.06 -8.25 -18.29
CA ALA A 44 -8.11 -9.03 -19.07
C ALA A 44 -7.84 -10.38 -18.39
N ALA A 45 -8.63 -11.41 -18.75
CA ALA A 45 -8.43 -12.77 -18.28
C ALA A 45 -6.99 -13.25 -18.57
N GLY A 46 -6.25 -13.64 -17.52
CA GLY A 46 -4.89 -14.18 -17.63
C GLY A 46 -3.77 -13.12 -17.61
N SER A 47 -4.09 -11.84 -17.62
CA SER A 47 -3.12 -10.78 -17.42
C SER A 47 -3.08 -10.42 -15.93
N GLN A 48 -2.30 -11.17 -15.16
CA GLN A 48 -1.56 -10.51 -14.08
C GLN A 48 -0.61 -9.53 -14.76
N SER A 49 -1.15 -8.39 -15.17
CA SER A 49 -0.33 -7.28 -15.66
C SER A 49 0.67 -6.99 -14.55
N PRO A 50 1.97 -6.94 -14.81
CA PRO A 50 2.96 -6.56 -13.80
C PRO A 50 2.54 -5.27 -13.07
N LEU A 51 1.82 -4.37 -13.76
CA LEU A 51 1.22 -3.17 -13.20
C LEU A 51 0.19 -3.42 -12.07
N LEU A 52 -0.65 -4.46 -12.16
CA LEU A 52 -1.60 -4.84 -11.09
C LEU A 52 -0.88 -5.47 -9.90
N ALA A 53 0.09 -6.35 -10.17
CA ALA A 53 0.90 -6.97 -9.14
C ALA A 53 1.71 -5.91 -8.38
N CYS A 54 2.39 -5.01 -9.10
CA CYS A 54 3.15 -3.92 -8.51
C CYS A 54 2.29 -2.90 -7.77
N ALA A 55 1.05 -2.62 -8.22
CA ALA A 55 0.16 -1.71 -7.50
C ALA A 55 -0.28 -2.29 -6.14
N SER A 56 -0.66 -3.57 -6.12
CA SER A 56 -1.00 -4.28 -4.88
C SER A 56 0.21 -4.41 -3.95
N GLU A 57 1.37 -4.75 -4.50
CA GLU A 57 2.62 -4.86 -3.74
C GLU A 57 3.05 -3.50 -3.17
N ALA A 58 2.93 -2.42 -3.95
CA ALA A 58 3.24 -1.07 -3.49
C ALA A 58 2.30 -0.60 -2.37
N GLU A 59 1.01 -0.96 -2.39
CA GLU A 59 0.10 -0.69 -1.28
C GLU A 59 0.46 -1.49 -0.03
N GLN A 60 0.79 -2.78 -0.19
CA GLN A 60 1.23 -3.63 0.93
C GLN A 60 2.53 -3.12 1.57
N LEU A 61 3.53 -2.79 0.75
CA LEU A 61 4.80 -2.25 1.22
C LEU A 61 4.62 -0.88 1.91
N ARG A 62 3.71 -0.02 1.44
CA ARG A 62 3.40 1.24 2.14
C ARG A 62 2.75 1.00 3.50
N ALA A 63 1.83 0.04 3.59
CA ALA A 63 1.20 -0.33 4.85
C ALA A 63 2.23 -0.91 5.84
N GLU A 64 3.14 -1.76 5.34
CA GLU A 64 4.21 -2.34 6.15
C GLU A 64 5.22 -1.29 6.63
N ILE A 65 5.62 -0.34 5.77
CA ILE A 65 6.45 0.80 6.17
C ILE A 65 5.77 1.60 7.28
N SER A 66 4.48 1.88 7.15
CA SER A 66 3.73 2.63 8.18
C SER A 66 3.65 1.87 9.50
N ALA A 67 3.46 0.55 9.46
CA ALA A 67 3.40 -0.28 10.67
C ALA A 67 4.77 -0.34 11.38
N LEU A 68 5.84 -0.57 10.62
CA LEU A 68 7.21 -0.61 11.14
C LEU A 68 7.64 0.74 11.72
N GLN A 69 7.25 1.86 11.09
CA GLN A 69 7.53 3.20 11.63
C GLN A 69 6.85 3.42 12.98
N ALA A 70 5.58 3.01 13.13
CA ALA A 70 4.86 3.10 14.39
C ALA A 70 5.51 2.22 15.48
N GLU A 71 5.97 1.01 15.12
CA GLU A 71 6.66 0.12 16.05
C GLU A 71 8.01 0.70 16.50
N VAL A 72 8.79 1.28 15.58
CA VAL A 72 10.05 1.97 15.91
C VAL A 72 9.81 3.12 16.88
N GLU A 73 8.80 3.95 16.65
CA GLU A 73 8.46 5.07 17.53
C GLU A 73 8.03 4.60 18.93
N GLN A 74 7.25 3.51 18.98
CA GLN A 74 6.82 2.92 20.25
C GLN A 74 8.00 2.33 21.02
N LEU A 75 8.92 1.62 20.34
CA LEU A 75 10.12 1.05 20.94
C LEU A 75 11.11 2.12 21.41
N GLN A 76 11.27 3.21 20.64
CA GLN A 76 12.06 4.37 21.05
C GLN A 76 11.51 5.01 22.33
N THR A 77 10.19 5.24 22.38
CA THR A 77 9.54 5.78 23.58
C THR A 77 9.73 4.88 24.80
N GLN A 78 9.66 3.56 24.62
CA GLN A 78 9.92 2.58 25.69
C GLN A 78 11.38 2.58 26.14
N LEU A 79 12.34 2.71 25.21
CA LEU A 79 13.76 2.82 25.53
C LEU A 79 14.05 4.12 26.29
N ASP A 80 13.49 5.25 25.87
CA ASP A 80 13.67 6.53 26.56
C ASP A 80 13.03 6.53 27.94
N SER A 81 11.87 5.89 28.09
CA SER A 81 11.22 5.70 29.38
C SER A 81 12.04 4.80 30.30
N LYS A 82 12.57 3.67 29.80
CA LYS A 82 13.44 2.78 30.57
C LYS A 82 14.78 3.43 30.92
N ARG A 83 15.36 4.22 30.02
CA ARG A 83 16.61 4.95 30.26
C ARG A 83 16.41 6.04 31.32
N SER A 84 15.27 6.72 31.30
CA SER A 84 14.90 7.70 32.33
C SER A 84 14.63 7.05 33.69
N ALA A 85 14.00 5.86 33.71
CA ALA A 85 13.78 5.09 34.95
C ALA A 85 15.10 4.54 35.53
N ALA A 86 16.02 4.06 34.69
CA ALA A 86 17.34 3.60 35.11
C ALA A 86 18.24 4.75 35.60
N GLY A 87 18.12 5.95 35.01
CA GLY A 87 18.81 7.15 35.46
C GLY A 87 18.32 7.68 36.82
N ALA A 88 17.03 7.50 37.14
CA ALA A 88 16.48 7.87 38.44
C ALA A 88 16.85 6.88 39.57
N ALA A 89 16.96 5.58 39.26
CA ALA A 89 17.35 4.56 40.24
C ALA A 89 18.84 4.63 40.65
N ALA A 90 19.70 5.25 39.84
CA ALA A 90 21.13 5.42 40.14
C ALA A 90 21.46 6.71 40.93
N ALA A 91 20.46 7.57 41.19
CA ALA A 91 20.65 8.84 41.90
C ALA A 91 20.24 8.80 43.39
N GLU A 92 19.68 7.69 43.88
CA GLU A 92 19.46 7.44 45.32
C GLU A 92 20.46 6.41 45.87
N GLU A 93 21.73 6.78 45.92
CA GLU A 93 22.64 6.29 46.96
C GLU A 93 23.18 7.52 47.71
N PRO A 94 22.59 7.91 48.85
CA PRO A 94 23.29 8.76 49.79
C PRO A 94 24.15 7.85 50.67
N GLY A 95 25.39 7.63 50.23
CA GLY A 95 26.46 7.33 51.16
C GLY A 95 26.87 8.60 51.89
N GLU A 96 26.72 8.66 53.21
CA GLU A 96 27.72 9.34 54.03
C GLU A 96 27.82 8.73 55.44
N ALA A 97 29.06 8.43 55.81
CA ALA A 97 29.50 7.82 57.03
C ALA A 97 29.78 8.85 58.13
N GLY A 98 29.57 8.47 59.39
CA GLY A 98 30.51 8.76 60.49
C GLY A 98 30.16 9.85 61.51
N ALA A 99 29.95 9.44 62.76
CA ALA A 99 30.38 10.09 64.01
C ALA A 99 30.10 9.09 65.16
N GLY A 100 30.96 8.78 66.12
CA GLY A 100 32.23 9.34 66.58
C GLY A 100 32.34 8.96 68.06
N LYS A 101 33.45 8.31 68.43
CA LYS A 101 34.06 8.14 69.77
C LYS A 101 33.20 7.79 70.99
#